data_AF-A0AAF0F3Q3-F1
#
_entry.id   AF-A0AAF0F3Q3-F1
#
_cell.length_a   1.000
_cell.length_b   1.000
_cell.length_c   1.000
_cell.angle_alpha   90.00
_cell.angle_beta   90.00
_cell.angle_gamma   90.00
#
_symmetry.space_group_name_H-M   'P 1'
#
loop_
_entity.id
_entity.type
_entity.pdbx_description
1 polymer ?
#
loop_
_entity_poly.entity_id
_entity_poly.type
_entity_poly.pdbx_seq_one_letter_code
_entity_poly.pdbx_strand_id
1 'polypeptide(L)'
;MACLAAALLEHGTASSGGGKLPQGKQLAVVEGSIVQSALGVLREMIARGEERGNVAILACFRATPDVLGARESRTIKVMDMSRMPGTSLAEIRAHLDTLIGQVPPSRTSFYVDSIEGLLEASGASVAETYRFLSGTLARLPMYARLVVGSDVDASRDAQGVCAALTSPQFWNGQEPDELGSGNQWSHATLRARLHPPALVRHLYSSYGLVPPTSGAALYRAAHADAGTSTQSVSDDRKADARFWSVLHSVAGRGPFGLDDDRGWWSAVRAPASRLQAMEAPAPPLGPVLFAEEALGLHSDTADAYSTGYGYLEVRAALSTGKHVEELAALAYGPQRRLKLHALDMDTSNVQVAAPAADPHASLVQQLPFNLNETPQQRERREQVSLPYAYQLHDTPAPESAWRGSTGQSAIFFEPESEDDEDDEDPDDDLDV
;
A
#
# COMPACT_ATOMS: atom_id res chain seq x y z
N MET A 1 7.70 10.78 -11.31
CA MET A 1 7.91 9.95 -10.11
C MET A 1 8.55 8.62 -10.53
N ALA A 2 9.11 7.83 -9.63
CA ALA A 2 9.51 6.46 -9.92
C ALA A 2 8.35 5.50 -9.60
N CYS A 3 8.12 4.46 -10.40
CA CYS A 3 6.97 3.57 -10.21
C CYS A 3 7.19 2.64 -9.01
N LEU A 4 6.35 2.76 -7.98
CA LEU A 4 6.46 1.96 -6.75
C LEU A 4 6.13 0.49 -7.01
N ALA A 5 5.10 0.20 -7.80
CA ALA A 5 4.69 -1.15 -8.13
C ALA A 5 5.79 -1.91 -8.88
N ALA A 6 6.44 -1.28 -9.87
CA ALA A 6 7.60 -1.86 -10.55
C ALA A 6 8.78 -2.04 -9.59
N ALA A 7 9.05 -1.06 -8.72
CA ALA A 7 10.16 -1.15 -7.76
C ALA A 7 9.96 -2.28 -6.73
N LEU A 8 8.71 -2.51 -6.32
CA LEU A 8 8.31 -3.65 -5.50
C LEU A 8 8.58 -4.96 -6.26
N LEU A 9 8.05 -5.12 -7.48
CA LEU A 9 8.15 -6.37 -8.25
C LEU A 9 9.59 -6.73 -8.62
N GLU A 10 10.46 -5.75 -8.92
CA GLU A 10 11.73 -6.06 -9.55
C GLU A 10 12.95 -6.04 -8.61
N HIS A 11 12.74 -5.79 -7.32
CA HIS A 11 13.80 -5.39 -6.39
C HIS A 11 14.77 -4.37 -7.00
N GLY A 12 14.20 -3.41 -7.74
CA GLY A 12 14.92 -2.43 -8.55
C GLY A 12 15.00 -1.06 -7.90
N THR A 13 16.02 -0.28 -8.28
CA THR A 13 16.06 1.15 -7.98
C THR A 13 15.24 1.84 -9.06
N ALA A 14 14.06 2.34 -8.73
CA ALA A 14 13.21 2.98 -9.70
C ALA A 14 13.91 4.26 -10.23
N SER A 15 14.44 4.21 -11.45
CA SER A 15 15.19 5.32 -12.05
C SER A 15 14.32 6.11 -13.03
N SER A 16 13.78 7.25 -12.57
CA SER A 16 13.73 8.54 -13.31
C SER A 16 12.71 9.49 -12.66
N GLY A 17 13.22 10.57 -12.06
CA GLY A 17 12.46 11.79 -11.72
C GLY A 17 11.43 11.67 -10.59
N GLY A 18 11.86 11.86 -9.34
CA GLY A 18 11.02 12.10 -8.16
C GLY A 18 10.64 10.84 -7.39
N GLY A 19 11.28 10.61 -6.23
CA GLY A 19 11.00 9.46 -5.34
C GLY A 19 11.66 8.16 -5.79
N LYS A 20 12.99 8.08 -5.75
CA LYS A 20 13.68 6.79 -5.88
C LYS A 20 13.48 6.02 -4.58
N LEU A 21 13.10 4.74 -4.64
CA LEU A 21 13.29 3.88 -3.47
C LEU A 21 14.79 3.84 -3.13
N PRO A 22 15.14 3.93 -1.85
CA PRO A 22 16.52 3.94 -1.41
C PRO A 22 17.22 2.67 -1.83
N GLN A 23 18.52 2.78 -2.13
CA GLN A 23 19.29 1.61 -2.58
C GLN A 23 19.63 0.66 -1.43
N GLY A 24 19.56 1.14 -0.18
CA GLY A 24 19.89 0.37 1.03
C GLY A 24 18.86 -0.71 1.37
N LYS A 25 18.83 -1.09 2.66
CA LYS A 25 17.94 -2.13 3.16
C LYS A 25 16.47 -1.75 2.99
N GLN A 26 15.67 -2.72 2.61
CA GLN A 26 14.23 -2.56 2.41
C GLN A 26 13.45 -3.64 3.13
N LEU A 27 12.30 -3.27 3.68
CA LEU A 27 11.29 -4.19 4.18
C LEU A 27 10.09 -4.12 3.22
N ALA A 28 9.57 -5.26 2.79
CA ALA A 28 8.34 -5.34 2.01
C ALA A 28 7.36 -6.31 2.67
N VAL A 29 6.22 -5.80 3.11
CA VAL A 29 5.11 -6.61 3.60
C VAL A 29 4.10 -6.76 2.46
N VAL A 30 3.86 -8.00 2.04
CA VAL A 30 2.97 -8.35 0.92
C VAL A 30 1.73 -9.02 1.46
N GLU A 31 0.61 -8.32 1.39
CA GLU A 31 -0.65 -8.67 2.02
C GLU A 31 -1.65 -9.19 0.99
N GLY A 32 -2.12 -10.42 1.22
CA GLY A 32 -3.27 -11.00 0.56
C GLY A 32 -4.52 -10.93 1.44
N SER A 33 -5.63 -11.42 0.91
CA SER A 33 -6.88 -11.67 1.63
C SER A 33 -7.46 -13.00 1.18
N ILE A 34 -8.45 -13.51 1.90
CA ILE A 34 -9.16 -14.73 1.51
C ILE A 34 -9.84 -14.63 0.13
N VAL A 35 -10.20 -13.41 -0.27
CA VAL A 35 -10.81 -13.11 -1.58
C VAL A 35 -9.79 -12.87 -2.68
N GLN A 36 -8.53 -12.58 -2.35
CA GLN A 36 -7.47 -12.34 -3.32
C GLN A 36 -6.09 -12.64 -2.73
N SER A 37 -5.50 -13.76 -3.16
CA SER A 37 -4.17 -14.20 -2.73
C SER A 37 -3.05 -13.35 -3.35
N ALA A 38 -2.07 -12.96 -2.54
CA ALA A 38 -0.87 -12.23 -2.97
C ALA A 38 0.28 -13.14 -3.43
N LEU A 39 0.07 -14.46 -3.47
CA LEU A 39 1.08 -15.44 -3.86
C LEU A 39 1.63 -15.22 -5.28
N GLY A 40 0.76 -14.77 -6.19
CA GLY A 40 1.15 -14.38 -7.55
C GLY A 40 2.16 -13.25 -7.59
N VAL A 41 2.04 -12.28 -6.68
CA VAL A 41 2.96 -11.15 -6.54
C VAL A 41 4.31 -11.64 -6.03
N LEU A 42 4.32 -12.49 -4.98
CA LEU A 42 5.56 -13.09 -4.46
C LEU A 42 6.30 -13.89 -5.54
N ARG A 43 5.59 -14.74 -6.28
CA ARG A 43 6.16 -15.51 -7.39
C ARG A 43 6.77 -14.60 -8.46
N GLU A 44 6.08 -13.54 -8.84
CA GLU A 44 6.60 -12.59 -9.82
C GLU A 44 7.83 -11.85 -9.28
N MET A 45 7.84 -11.47 -7.99
CA MET A 45 9.00 -10.85 -7.35
C MET A 45 10.24 -11.75 -7.40
N ILE A 46 10.07 -13.04 -7.13
CA ILE A 46 11.14 -14.03 -7.19
C ILE A 46 11.65 -14.17 -8.63
N ALA A 47 10.74 -14.36 -9.59
CA ALA A 47 11.08 -14.54 -11.00
C ALA A 47 11.85 -13.32 -11.58
N ARG A 48 11.35 -12.09 -11.36
CA ARG A 48 12.03 -10.87 -11.81
C ARG A 48 13.35 -10.64 -11.08
N GLY A 49 13.44 -11.05 -9.83
CA GLY A 49 14.69 -11.03 -9.05
C GLY A 49 15.76 -11.94 -9.65
N GLU A 50 15.39 -13.18 -9.96
CA GLU A 50 16.29 -14.15 -10.59
C GLU A 50 16.76 -13.71 -11.98
N GLU A 51 15.85 -13.17 -12.80
CA GLU A 51 16.19 -12.61 -14.13
C GLU A 51 17.23 -11.48 -14.06
N ARG A 52 17.26 -10.75 -12.93
CA ARG A 52 18.25 -9.69 -12.66
C ARG A 52 19.51 -10.19 -11.99
N GLY A 53 19.60 -11.49 -11.72
CA GLY A 53 20.72 -12.09 -11.01
C GLY A 53 20.76 -11.77 -9.51
N ASN A 54 19.64 -11.31 -8.92
CA ASN A 54 19.54 -11.15 -7.48
C ASN A 54 19.52 -12.53 -6.82
N VAL A 55 20.11 -12.62 -5.63
CA VAL A 55 20.05 -13.85 -4.84
C VAL A 55 18.77 -13.85 -4.01
N ALA A 56 17.99 -14.93 -4.10
CA ALA A 56 16.77 -15.13 -3.32
C ALA A 56 16.97 -16.27 -2.32
N ILE A 57 16.70 -16.00 -1.05
CA ILE A 57 16.59 -17.01 0.00
C ILE A 57 15.12 -17.09 0.38
N LEU A 58 14.50 -18.27 0.29
CA LEU A 58 13.07 -18.45 0.52
C LEU A 58 12.84 -19.35 1.73
N ALA A 59 12.12 -18.86 2.72
CA ALA A 59 11.57 -19.65 3.80
C ALA A 59 10.08 -19.89 3.54
N CYS A 60 9.74 -21.14 3.22
CA CYS A 60 8.41 -21.57 2.79
C CYS A 60 7.70 -22.29 3.92
N PHE A 61 6.77 -21.63 4.60
CA PHE A 61 6.01 -22.16 5.74
C PHE A 61 4.62 -22.68 5.34
N ARG A 62 3.96 -22.05 4.35
CA ARG A 62 2.62 -22.46 3.88
C ARG A 62 2.61 -22.90 2.43
N ALA A 63 3.29 -22.17 1.55
CA ALA A 63 3.42 -22.50 0.15
C ALA A 63 4.52 -23.54 -0.04
N THR A 64 4.35 -24.42 -1.02
CA THR A 64 5.47 -25.24 -1.48
C THR A 64 6.38 -24.41 -2.39
N PRO A 65 7.69 -24.73 -2.46
CA PRO A 65 8.62 -24.02 -3.34
C PRO A 65 8.16 -24.01 -4.81
N ASP A 66 7.56 -25.11 -5.28
CA ASP A 66 7.02 -25.24 -6.63
C ASP A 66 5.90 -24.24 -6.92
N VAL A 67 5.03 -23.97 -5.94
CA VAL A 67 3.94 -23.00 -6.09
C VAL A 67 4.47 -21.58 -6.23
N LEU A 68 5.56 -21.26 -5.54
CA LEU A 68 6.30 -20.00 -5.69
C LEU A 68 7.13 -19.94 -6.98
N GLY A 69 7.15 -21.01 -7.79
CA GLY A 69 7.98 -21.11 -8.98
C GLY A 69 9.48 -21.14 -8.66
N ALA A 70 9.85 -21.41 -7.40
CA ALA A 70 11.22 -21.39 -6.94
C ALA A 70 11.82 -22.79 -7.00
N ARG A 71 12.84 -22.96 -7.84
CA ARG A 71 13.68 -24.16 -7.86
C ARG A 71 15.07 -23.80 -7.37
N GLU A 72 15.65 -24.67 -6.56
CA GLU A 72 17.02 -24.45 -6.09
C GLU A 72 17.97 -24.25 -7.27
N SER A 73 18.73 -23.17 -7.20
CA SER A 73 19.67 -22.78 -8.23
C SER A 73 20.90 -22.14 -7.59
N ARG A 74 21.76 -21.55 -8.43
CA ARG A 74 22.89 -20.75 -7.93
C ARG A 74 22.40 -19.49 -7.20
N THR A 75 21.31 -18.91 -7.67
CA THR A 75 20.72 -17.65 -7.19
C THR A 75 19.54 -17.87 -6.26
N ILE A 76 18.90 -19.05 -6.28
CA ILE A 76 17.75 -19.36 -5.42
C ILE A 76 18.14 -20.42 -4.39
N LYS A 77 17.97 -20.10 -3.11
CA LYS A 77 18.12 -21.01 -1.96
C LYS A 77 16.77 -21.19 -1.28
N VAL A 78 16.41 -22.42 -0.95
CA VAL A 78 15.07 -22.75 -0.44
C VAL A 78 15.19 -23.43 0.92
N MET A 79 14.38 -22.98 1.87
CA MET A 79 14.12 -23.61 3.16
C MET A 79 12.66 -24.03 3.17
N ASP A 80 12.39 -25.31 2.87
CA ASP A 80 11.04 -25.86 2.91
C ASP A 80 10.64 -26.20 4.36
N MET A 81 10.11 -25.20 5.06
CA MET A 81 9.68 -25.29 6.45
C MET A 81 8.30 -25.94 6.59
N SER A 82 7.52 -26.00 5.51
CA SER A 82 6.18 -26.64 5.49
C SER A 82 6.21 -28.12 5.89
N ARG A 83 7.37 -28.77 5.73
CA ARG A 83 7.60 -30.18 6.09
C ARG A 83 8.19 -30.38 7.48
N MET A 84 8.53 -29.30 8.19
CA MET A 84 9.22 -29.35 9.49
C MET A 84 8.45 -28.54 10.55
N PRO A 85 7.23 -28.98 10.94
CA PRO A 85 6.47 -28.32 11.99
C PRO A 85 7.20 -28.44 13.35
N GLY A 86 7.09 -27.42 14.18
CA GLY A 86 7.72 -27.37 15.50
C GLY A 86 9.19 -26.93 15.49
N THR A 87 9.69 -26.40 14.38
CA THR A 87 11.06 -25.89 14.30
C THR A 87 11.16 -24.53 15.01
N SER A 88 12.08 -24.41 15.96
CA SER A 88 12.27 -23.18 16.72
C SER A 88 12.85 -22.04 15.84
N LEU A 89 12.59 -20.78 16.23
CA LEU A 89 13.20 -19.62 15.56
C LEU A 89 14.74 -19.64 15.61
N ALA A 90 15.34 -20.30 16.60
CA ALA A 90 16.79 -20.45 16.71
C ALA A 90 17.37 -21.40 15.66
N GLU A 91 16.69 -22.53 15.39
CA GLU A 91 17.08 -23.47 14.34
C GLU A 91 16.89 -22.87 12.95
N ILE A 92 15.76 -22.17 12.72
CA ILE A 92 15.53 -21.42 11.48
C ILE A 92 16.64 -20.40 11.26
N ARG A 93 17.04 -19.69 12.32
CA ARG A 93 18.14 -18.72 12.26
C ARG A 93 19.47 -19.38 11.90
N ALA A 94 19.83 -20.50 12.55
CA ALA A 94 21.08 -21.19 12.26
C ALA A 94 21.16 -21.68 10.80
N HIS A 95 20.04 -22.17 10.26
CA HIS A 95 19.96 -22.55 8.86
C HIS A 95 20.11 -21.33 7.94
N LEU A 96 19.42 -20.22 8.25
CA LEU A 96 19.52 -18.98 7.50
C LEU A 96 20.94 -18.41 7.49
N ASP A 97 21.63 -18.37 8.64
CA ASP A 97 23.00 -17.86 8.74
C ASP A 97 23.96 -18.73 7.91
N THR A 98 23.72 -20.04 7.85
CA THR A 98 24.47 -20.96 6.97
C THR A 98 24.24 -20.62 5.49
N LEU A 99 23.00 -20.33 5.08
CA LEU A 99 22.69 -19.94 3.70
C LEU A 99 23.27 -18.57 3.35
N ILE A 100 23.16 -17.57 4.24
CA ILE A 100 23.74 -16.24 4.04
C ILE A 100 25.26 -16.35 3.83
N GLY A 101 25.95 -17.20 4.58
CA GLY A 101 27.39 -17.43 4.41
C GLY A 101 27.78 -18.05 3.05
N GLN A 102 26.85 -18.69 2.34
CA GLN A 102 27.07 -19.27 1.01
C GLN A 102 26.80 -18.28 -0.13
N VAL A 103 26.15 -17.16 0.17
CA VAL A 103 25.69 -16.18 -0.82
C VAL A 103 26.78 -15.12 -1.05
N PRO A 104 27.13 -14.81 -2.32
CA PRO A 104 28.08 -13.74 -2.59
C PRO A 104 27.51 -12.38 -2.13
N PRO A 105 28.35 -11.43 -1.70
CA PRO A 105 27.92 -10.08 -1.31
C PRO A 105 27.32 -9.38 -2.53
N SER A 106 26.01 -9.49 -2.66
CA SER A 106 25.21 -9.04 -3.79
C SER A 106 23.82 -8.66 -3.29
N ARG A 107 23.00 -8.10 -4.19
CA ARG A 107 21.61 -7.77 -3.88
C ARG A 107 20.86 -9.05 -3.54
N THR A 108 20.46 -9.16 -2.26
CA THR A 108 19.88 -10.38 -1.69
C THR A 108 18.46 -10.10 -1.21
N SER A 109 17.52 -10.98 -1.56
CA SER A 109 16.15 -10.94 -1.06
C SER A 109 15.87 -12.15 -0.20
N PHE A 110 15.47 -11.92 1.05
CA PHE A 110 14.97 -12.97 1.92
C PHE A 110 13.45 -12.93 1.93
N TYR A 111 12.81 -14.02 1.49
CA TYR A 111 11.36 -14.15 1.41
C TYR A 111 10.88 -15.06 2.54
N VAL A 112 9.91 -14.59 3.30
CA VAL A 112 9.06 -15.38 4.19
C VAL A 112 7.69 -15.40 3.54
N ASP A 113 7.22 -16.57 3.11
CA ASP A 113 5.97 -16.67 2.36
C ASP A 113 4.72 -16.34 3.20
N SER A 114 4.73 -16.62 4.51
CA SER A 114 3.62 -16.38 5.43
C SER A 114 4.10 -16.18 6.88
N ILE A 115 3.73 -15.05 7.48
CA ILE A 115 3.91 -14.80 8.93
C ILE A 115 3.10 -15.79 9.75
N GLU A 116 1.89 -16.10 9.31
CA GLU A 116 0.99 -17.04 9.99
C GLU A 116 1.66 -18.42 10.08
N GLY A 117 2.21 -18.89 8.95
CA GLY A 117 2.95 -20.15 8.91
C GLY A 117 4.22 -20.13 9.76
N LEU A 118 4.93 -18.99 9.83
CA LEU A 118 6.10 -18.83 10.70
C LEU A 118 5.70 -18.91 12.19
N LEU A 119 4.63 -18.23 12.60
CA LEU A 119 4.10 -18.28 13.96
C LEU A 119 3.64 -19.69 14.33
N GLU A 120 2.89 -20.34 13.44
CA GLU A 120 2.38 -21.70 13.65
C GLU A 120 3.52 -22.73 13.73
N ALA A 121 4.47 -22.67 12.80
CA ALA A 121 5.57 -23.63 12.75
C ALA A 121 6.54 -23.49 13.93
N SER A 122 6.73 -22.26 14.44
CA SER A 122 7.68 -21.99 15.52
C SER A 122 7.06 -21.96 16.92
N GLY A 123 5.74 -21.78 17.03
CA GLY A 123 5.05 -21.54 18.31
C GLY A 123 5.49 -20.25 19.01
N ALA A 124 6.16 -19.34 18.29
CA ALA A 124 6.73 -18.13 18.86
C ALA A 124 5.67 -17.04 19.10
N SER A 125 5.94 -16.18 20.09
CA SER A 125 5.14 -14.98 20.29
C SER A 125 5.34 -13.94 19.19
N VAL A 126 4.41 -12.96 19.11
CA VAL A 126 4.53 -11.78 18.24
C VAL A 126 5.86 -11.06 18.43
N ALA A 127 6.28 -10.87 19.69
CA ALA A 127 7.50 -10.15 20.02
C ALA A 127 8.78 -10.92 19.60
N GLU A 128 8.79 -12.24 19.79
CA GLU A 128 9.91 -13.08 19.35
C GLU A 128 10.03 -13.12 17.83
N THR A 129 8.90 -13.22 17.13
CA THR A 129 8.83 -13.20 15.66
C THR A 129 9.31 -11.87 15.10
N TYR A 130 8.86 -10.76 15.68
CA TYR A 130 9.34 -9.42 15.34
C TYR A 130 10.86 -9.29 15.52
N ARG A 131 11.40 -9.69 16.67
CA ARG A 131 12.86 -9.65 16.94
C ARG A 131 13.62 -10.55 15.97
N PHE A 132 13.07 -11.70 15.61
CA PHE A 132 13.65 -12.58 14.62
C PHE A 132 13.74 -11.94 13.23
N LEU A 133 12.65 -11.34 12.74
CA LEU A 133 12.60 -10.70 11.42
C LEU A 133 13.47 -9.44 11.37
N SER A 134 13.40 -8.56 12.38
CA SER A 134 14.24 -7.36 12.47
C SER A 134 15.73 -7.71 12.56
N GLY A 135 16.09 -8.68 13.41
CA GLY A 135 17.46 -9.16 13.51
C GLY A 135 17.94 -9.85 12.22
N THR A 136 17.04 -10.50 11.48
CA THR A 136 17.35 -11.09 10.18
C THR A 136 17.72 -10.02 9.17
N LEU A 137 16.93 -8.95 9.04
CA LEU A 137 17.27 -7.84 8.15
C LEU A 137 18.59 -7.17 8.54
N ALA A 138 18.90 -7.08 9.84
CA ALA A 138 20.18 -6.56 10.33
C ALA A 138 21.38 -7.37 9.81
N ARG A 139 21.25 -8.70 9.73
CA ARG A 139 22.31 -9.60 9.26
C ARG A 139 22.43 -9.70 7.74
N LEU A 140 21.40 -9.30 6.99
CA LEU A 140 21.46 -9.32 5.54
C LEU A 140 22.41 -8.21 4.99
N PRO A 141 22.96 -8.38 3.77
CA PRO A 141 23.83 -7.39 3.15
C PRO A 141 23.21 -5.99 2.99
N MET A 142 24.05 -4.98 2.74
CA MET A 142 23.63 -3.56 2.62
C MET A 142 22.47 -3.32 1.64
N TYR A 143 22.43 -4.05 0.52
CA TYR A 143 21.40 -3.93 -0.52
C TYR A 143 20.38 -5.06 -0.45
N ALA A 144 19.99 -5.44 0.77
CA ALA A 144 19.06 -6.53 0.97
C ALA A 144 17.61 -6.08 1.10
N ARG A 145 16.71 -6.99 0.77
CA ARG A 145 15.27 -6.83 1.01
C ARG A 145 14.73 -8.00 1.79
N LEU A 146 14.09 -7.72 2.92
CA LEU A 146 13.23 -8.67 3.61
C LEU A 146 11.81 -8.55 3.04
N VAL A 147 11.30 -9.62 2.45
CA VAL A 147 9.94 -9.71 1.93
C VAL A 147 9.16 -10.68 2.79
N VAL A 148 7.99 -10.25 3.27
CA VAL A 148 7.18 -11.03 4.18
C VAL A 148 5.74 -11.06 3.70
N GLY A 149 5.22 -12.25 3.43
CA GLY A 149 3.82 -12.48 3.10
C GLY A 149 2.94 -12.56 4.35
N SER A 150 1.73 -12.02 4.26
CA SER A 150 0.70 -12.17 5.29
C SER A 150 -0.69 -12.20 4.65
N ASP A 151 -1.62 -12.88 5.30
CA ASP A 151 -3.02 -12.84 4.97
C ASP A 151 -3.73 -11.94 5.99
N VAL A 152 -4.29 -10.83 5.51
CA VAL A 152 -4.94 -9.84 6.37
C VAL A 152 -6.12 -10.40 7.15
N ASP A 153 -6.71 -11.52 6.71
CA ASP A 153 -7.90 -12.10 7.34
C ASP A 153 -7.60 -13.26 8.31
N ALA A 154 -6.33 -13.69 8.44
CA ALA A 154 -6.01 -14.99 9.05
C ALA A 154 -5.87 -15.00 10.58
N SER A 155 -5.02 -14.16 11.17
CA SER A 155 -4.73 -14.18 12.62
C SER A 155 -4.39 -12.81 13.17
N ARG A 156 -4.92 -12.50 14.36
CA ARG A 156 -4.62 -11.28 15.13
C ARG A 156 -3.13 -11.16 15.45
N ASP A 157 -2.45 -12.28 15.69
CA ASP A 157 -1.02 -12.28 16.02
C ASP A 157 -0.18 -11.92 14.78
N ALA A 158 -0.53 -12.44 13.60
CA ALA A 158 0.14 -12.10 12.36
C ALA A 158 -0.07 -10.61 11.99
N GLN A 159 -1.28 -10.09 12.20
CA GLN A 159 -1.55 -8.65 12.07
C GLN A 159 -0.73 -7.83 13.07
N GLY A 160 -0.57 -8.31 14.30
CA GLY A 160 0.29 -7.69 15.32
C GLY A 160 1.75 -7.62 14.88
N VAL A 161 2.28 -8.69 14.29
CA VAL A 161 3.63 -8.70 13.70
C VAL A 161 3.70 -7.72 12.53
N CYS A 162 2.75 -7.72 11.60
CA CYS A 162 2.73 -6.78 10.47
C CYS A 162 2.69 -5.31 10.93
N ALA A 163 1.88 -4.99 11.93
CA ALA A 163 1.82 -3.65 12.52
C ALA A 163 3.17 -3.26 13.12
N ALA A 164 3.83 -4.17 13.85
CA ALA A 164 5.15 -3.92 14.42
C ALA A 164 6.24 -3.73 13.34
N LEU A 165 6.21 -4.53 12.28
CA LEU A 165 7.15 -4.43 11.14
C LEU A 165 6.97 -3.12 10.35
N THR A 166 5.73 -2.65 10.21
CA THR A 166 5.43 -1.41 9.48
C THR A 166 5.62 -0.14 10.32
N SER A 167 5.86 -0.28 11.63
CA SER A 167 6.19 0.83 12.52
C SER A 167 7.54 1.45 12.15
N PRO A 168 7.70 2.79 12.26
CA PRO A 168 9.01 3.44 12.11
C PRO A 168 10.08 2.86 13.05
N GLN A 169 9.68 2.33 14.21
CA GLN A 169 10.58 1.73 15.21
C GLN A 169 11.25 0.45 14.72
N PHE A 170 10.76 -0.19 13.65
CA PHE A 170 11.38 -1.39 13.06
C PHE A 170 12.85 -1.17 12.70
N TRP A 171 13.18 0.07 12.32
CA TRP A 171 14.52 0.46 11.90
C TRP A 171 15.44 0.82 13.07
N ASN A 172 14.93 0.95 14.30
CA ASN A 172 15.76 1.25 15.46
C ASN A 172 16.77 0.12 15.72
N GLY A 173 18.04 0.47 15.91
CA GLY A 173 19.12 -0.50 16.15
C GLY A 173 19.69 -1.17 14.88
N GLN A 174 19.26 -0.75 13.69
CA GLN A 174 19.97 -1.10 12.45
C GLN A 174 21.18 -0.17 12.33
N GLU A 175 22.38 -0.68 12.56
CA GLU A 175 23.61 0.10 12.41
C GLU A 175 23.84 0.47 10.93
N PRO A 176 24.26 1.70 10.63
CA PRO A 176 24.69 2.07 9.29
C PRO A 176 26.01 1.36 8.97
N ASP A 177 26.06 0.63 7.85
CA ASP A 177 27.33 0.11 7.32
C ASP A 177 28.27 1.29 7.02
N GLU A 178 29.42 1.36 7.71
CA GLU A 178 30.35 2.51 7.72
C GLU A 178 31.05 2.81 6.38
N LEU A 179 30.75 2.09 5.30
CA LEU A 179 31.38 2.28 4.00
C LEU A 179 30.64 3.29 3.12
N GLY A 180 30.76 4.58 3.43
CA GLY A 180 30.41 5.63 2.46
C GLY A 180 30.26 7.01 3.06
N SER A 181 31.29 7.85 2.90
CA SER A 181 31.19 9.28 3.16
C SER A 181 30.15 9.93 2.24
N GLY A 182 29.00 10.32 2.78
CA GLY A 182 28.08 11.23 2.12
C GLY A 182 26.79 10.62 1.57
N ASN A 183 26.02 9.91 2.40
CA ASN A 183 24.59 10.18 2.56
C ASN A 183 24.00 9.34 3.69
N GLN A 184 23.22 10.00 4.54
CA GLN A 184 22.52 9.42 5.67
C GLN A 184 21.69 8.20 5.26
N TRP A 185 21.75 7.18 6.11
CA TRP A 185 20.94 5.97 6.15
C TRP A 185 19.62 6.05 5.38
N SER A 186 19.53 5.33 4.27
CA SER A 186 18.33 5.32 3.42
C SER A 186 17.69 3.93 3.44
N HIS A 187 16.52 3.85 4.05
CA HIS A 187 15.70 2.65 4.16
C HIS A 187 14.28 2.93 3.70
N ALA A 188 13.57 1.87 3.29
CA ALA A 188 12.17 1.97 2.93
C ALA A 188 11.37 0.77 3.44
N THR A 189 10.22 1.09 4.03
CA THR A 189 9.17 0.12 4.32
C THR A 189 8.13 0.19 3.22
N LEU A 190 7.96 -0.91 2.49
CA LEU A 190 6.93 -1.12 1.49
C LEU A 190 5.81 -1.95 2.10
N ARG A 191 4.57 -1.49 1.94
CA ARG A 191 3.38 -2.30 2.21
C ARG A 191 2.61 -2.44 0.91
N ALA A 192 2.47 -3.66 0.45
CA ALA A 192 1.81 -3.99 -0.80
C ALA A 192 0.58 -4.82 -0.49
N ARG A 193 -0.61 -4.34 -0.85
CA ARG A 193 -1.86 -5.06 -0.61
C ARG A 193 -2.58 -5.32 -1.91
N LEU A 194 -3.04 -6.55 -2.09
CA LEU A 194 -3.73 -6.95 -3.30
C LEU A 194 -5.24 -6.99 -3.07
N HIS A 195 -5.96 -6.22 -3.88
CA HIS A 195 -7.40 -6.05 -3.79
C HIS A 195 -8.11 -6.67 -4.99
N PRO A 196 -9.26 -7.32 -4.81
CA PRO A 196 -10.07 -7.79 -5.93
C PRO A 196 -10.84 -6.63 -6.58
N PRO A 197 -11.24 -6.75 -7.86
CA PRO A 197 -12.01 -5.70 -8.54
C PRO A 197 -13.35 -5.37 -7.87
N ALA A 198 -13.95 -6.35 -7.19
CA ALA A 198 -15.17 -6.17 -6.41
C ALA A 198 -15.05 -5.06 -5.35
N LEU A 199 -13.89 -4.92 -4.70
CA LEU A 199 -13.67 -3.87 -3.70
C LEU A 199 -13.69 -2.48 -4.35
N VAL A 200 -12.97 -2.31 -5.45
CA VAL A 200 -12.92 -1.03 -6.17
C VAL A 200 -14.31 -0.64 -6.69
N ARG A 201 -15.08 -1.61 -7.22
CA ARG A 201 -16.46 -1.35 -7.61
C ARG A 201 -17.32 -0.94 -6.42
N HIS A 202 -17.17 -1.59 -5.26
CA HIS A 202 -17.91 -1.20 -4.05
C HIS A 202 -17.60 0.25 -3.64
N LEU A 203 -16.32 0.65 -3.66
CA LEU A 203 -15.91 2.03 -3.40
C LEU A 203 -16.61 3.02 -4.35
N TYR A 204 -16.68 2.67 -5.63
CA TYR A 204 -17.36 3.48 -6.62
C TYR A 204 -18.88 3.51 -6.42
N SER A 205 -19.54 2.35 -6.29
CA SER A 205 -21.00 2.26 -6.20
C SER A 205 -21.57 2.85 -4.91
N SER A 206 -20.85 2.68 -3.80
CA SER A 206 -21.32 3.07 -2.47
C SER A 206 -20.85 4.47 -2.05
N TYR A 207 -19.69 4.92 -2.53
CA TYR A 207 -19.11 6.20 -2.12
C TYR A 207 -18.89 7.17 -3.28
N GLY A 208 -19.13 6.76 -4.53
CA GLY A 208 -18.83 7.57 -5.71
C GLY A 208 -17.34 7.80 -5.93
N LEU A 209 -16.48 6.98 -5.32
CA LEU A 209 -15.03 7.17 -5.33
C LEU A 209 -14.41 6.41 -6.50
N VAL A 210 -13.83 7.15 -7.44
CA VAL A 210 -13.05 6.61 -8.54
C VAL A 210 -11.59 6.45 -8.10
N PRO A 211 -10.91 5.35 -8.47
CA PRO A 211 -9.48 5.22 -8.18
C PRO A 211 -8.63 6.32 -8.82
N PRO A 212 -7.41 6.55 -8.32
CA PRO A 212 -6.48 7.47 -8.95
C PRO A 212 -6.09 7.02 -10.36
N THR A 213 -6.05 7.95 -11.31
CA THR A 213 -5.30 7.77 -12.56
C THR A 213 -3.84 7.52 -12.23
N SER A 214 -3.21 6.56 -12.91
CA SER A 214 -1.80 6.24 -12.69
C SER A 214 -0.89 7.39 -13.10
N GLY A 215 0.18 7.62 -12.34
CA GLY A 215 1.18 8.61 -12.72
C GLY A 215 2.01 8.16 -13.92
N ALA A 216 2.68 9.11 -14.58
CA ALA A 216 3.49 8.84 -15.78
C ALA A 216 4.56 7.74 -15.61
N ALA A 217 5.02 7.50 -14.38
CA ALA A 217 5.98 6.45 -14.06
C ALA A 217 5.40 5.05 -14.27
N LEU A 218 4.19 4.83 -13.77
CA LEU A 218 3.48 3.57 -13.86
C LEU A 218 3.00 3.31 -15.28
N TYR A 219 2.60 4.34 -16.03
CA TYR A 219 2.38 4.24 -17.48
C TYR A 219 3.61 3.71 -18.21
N ARG A 220 4.80 4.28 -17.95
CA ARG A 220 6.05 3.79 -18.54
C ARG A 220 6.33 2.34 -18.18
N ALA A 221 6.13 1.97 -16.91
CA ALA A 221 6.34 0.60 -16.45
C ALA A 221 5.37 -0.40 -17.11
N ALA A 222 4.08 -0.05 -17.22
CA ALA A 222 3.07 -0.90 -17.84
C ALA A 222 3.31 -1.09 -19.34
N HIS A 223 3.68 -0.03 -20.06
CA HIS A 223 4.07 -0.13 -21.47
C HIS A 223 5.33 -0.98 -21.67
N ALA A 224 6.32 -0.85 -20.79
CA ALA A 224 7.52 -1.68 -20.81
C ALA A 224 7.19 -3.16 -20.56
N ASP A 225 6.36 -3.49 -19.56
CA ASP A 225 5.86 -4.85 -19.28
C ASP A 225 5.07 -5.43 -20.48
N ALA A 226 4.38 -4.57 -21.24
CA ALA A 226 3.67 -4.94 -22.47
C ALA A 226 4.58 -5.05 -23.70
N GLY A 227 5.83 -4.58 -23.65
CA GLY A 227 6.73 -4.52 -24.80
C GLY A 227 6.30 -3.48 -25.84
N THR A 228 5.62 -2.42 -25.42
CA THR A 228 5.09 -1.34 -26.28
C THR A 228 5.74 0.00 -25.95
N SER A 229 5.76 0.91 -26.92
CA SER A 229 6.25 2.28 -26.68
C SER A 229 5.19 3.12 -25.95
N THR A 230 5.63 3.93 -24.99
CA THR A 230 4.74 4.89 -24.31
C THR A 230 4.22 5.96 -25.25
N GLN A 231 2.91 6.18 -25.23
CA GLN A 231 2.29 7.39 -25.76
C GLN A 231 2.36 8.51 -24.71
N SER A 232 2.14 9.77 -25.12
CA SER A 232 2.13 10.91 -24.20
C SER A 232 1.05 10.71 -23.14
N VAL A 233 1.45 10.71 -21.86
CA VAL A 233 0.53 10.55 -20.72
C VAL A 233 -0.18 11.89 -20.49
N SER A 234 -1.50 11.88 -20.32
CA SER A 234 -2.26 13.08 -19.94
C SER A 234 -1.91 13.54 -18.52
N ASP A 235 -2.29 14.77 -18.17
CA ASP A 235 -2.01 15.41 -16.89
C ASP A 235 -2.25 14.51 -15.67
N ASP A 236 -1.30 14.55 -14.71
CA ASP A 236 -1.40 13.95 -13.37
C ASP A 236 -2.62 14.56 -12.65
N ARG A 237 -3.81 13.99 -12.84
CA ARG A 237 -4.98 14.36 -12.07
C ARG A 237 -4.80 13.86 -10.64
N LYS A 238 -4.90 14.79 -9.69
CA LYS A 238 -4.84 14.46 -8.27
C LYS A 238 -6.05 13.60 -7.91
N ALA A 239 -5.79 12.45 -7.32
CA ALA A 239 -6.83 11.56 -6.78
C ALA A 239 -7.77 12.32 -5.83
N ASP A 240 -9.04 11.90 -5.74
CA ASP A 240 -9.89 12.32 -4.63
C ASP A 240 -9.19 11.96 -3.31
N ALA A 241 -8.95 12.95 -2.47
CA ALA A 241 -8.23 12.77 -1.20
C ALA A 241 -8.91 11.75 -0.27
N ARG A 242 -10.22 11.52 -0.45
CA ARG A 242 -11.01 10.55 0.32
C ARG A 242 -10.76 9.12 -0.12
N PHE A 243 -10.34 8.87 -1.37
CA PHE A 243 -10.21 7.52 -1.94
C PHE A 243 -9.37 6.62 -1.05
N TRP A 244 -8.17 7.07 -0.69
CA TRP A 244 -7.24 6.30 0.14
C TRP A 244 -7.81 6.02 1.53
N SER A 245 -8.32 7.05 2.22
CA SER A 245 -8.91 6.88 3.55
C SER A 245 -10.05 5.85 3.58
N VAL A 246 -10.94 5.92 2.58
CA VAL A 246 -12.08 4.98 2.47
C VAL A 246 -11.59 3.59 2.05
N LEU A 247 -10.68 3.48 1.08
CA LEU A 247 -10.07 2.20 0.69
C LEU A 247 -9.46 1.50 1.91
N HIS A 248 -8.69 2.21 2.73
CA HIS A 248 -8.01 1.65 3.89
C HIS A 248 -9.01 1.19 4.95
N SER A 249 -10.05 1.99 5.18
CA SER A 249 -11.11 1.69 6.15
C SER A 249 -11.92 0.47 5.72
N VAL A 250 -12.33 0.41 4.46
CA VAL A 250 -13.14 -0.69 3.92
C VAL A 250 -12.31 -1.98 3.82
N ALA A 251 -11.09 -1.89 3.28
CA ALA A 251 -10.20 -3.04 3.20
C ALA A 251 -9.80 -3.55 4.60
N GLY A 252 -9.59 -2.66 5.57
CA GLY A 252 -9.26 -3.01 6.96
C GLY A 252 -10.33 -3.82 7.68
N ARG A 253 -11.61 -3.64 7.31
CA ARG A 253 -12.74 -4.44 7.85
C ARG A 253 -12.85 -5.84 7.25
N GLY A 254 -12.07 -6.14 6.21
CA GLY A 254 -12.12 -7.42 5.51
C GLY A 254 -13.35 -7.58 4.61
N PRO A 255 -13.37 -8.63 3.76
CA PRO A 255 -14.46 -8.88 2.79
C PRO A 255 -15.80 -9.18 3.43
N PHE A 256 -15.80 -9.84 4.59
CA PHE A 256 -17.01 -10.27 5.29
C PHE A 256 -17.51 -9.27 6.33
N GLY A 257 -16.77 -8.19 6.58
CA GLY A 257 -17.11 -7.20 7.60
C GLY A 257 -16.71 -7.64 9.00
N LEU A 258 -17.11 -6.84 9.98
CA LEU A 258 -17.01 -7.14 11.41
C LEU A 258 -18.44 -7.36 11.92
N ASP A 259 -18.64 -8.30 12.86
CA ASP A 259 -19.84 -8.56 13.66
C ASP A 259 -21.18 -7.96 13.15
N ASP A 260 -22.14 -8.80 12.78
CA ASP A 260 -23.50 -8.45 12.29
C ASP A 260 -23.59 -7.49 11.08
N ASP A 261 -22.52 -6.79 10.70
CA ASP A 261 -22.46 -5.93 9.53
C ASP A 261 -22.09 -6.73 8.28
N ARG A 262 -22.81 -6.47 7.19
CA ARG A 262 -22.60 -7.14 5.91
C ARG A 262 -21.36 -6.54 5.25
N GLY A 263 -20.25 -7.29 5.23
CA GLY A 263 -19.04 -6.88 4.54
C GLY A 263 -19.24 -6.53 3.08
N TRP A 264 -18.30 -5.74 2.53
CA TRP A 264 -18.38 -5.22 1.16
C TRP A 264 -18.50 -6.32 0.10
N TRP A 265 -18.03 -7.54 0.37
CA TRP A 265 -18.19 -8.69 -0.54
C TRP A 265 -19.65 -9.04 -0.81
N SER A 266 -20.50 -8.96 0.23
CA SER A 266 -21.92 -9.27 0.12
C SER A 266 -22.72 -8.21 -0.64
N ALA A 267 -22.29 -6.94 -0.54
CA ALA A 267 -22.91 -5.82 -1.24
C ALA A 267 -22.77 -5.92 -2.76
N VAL A 268 -21.68 -6.54 -3.22
CA VAL A 268 -21.31 -6.63 -4.64
C VAL A 268 -22.05 -7.78 -5.36
N ARG A 269 -22.86 -8.58 -4.64
CA ARG A 269 -23.57 -9.78 -5.15
C ARG A 269 -22.66 -10.71 -5.96
N ALA A 270 -21.36 -10.74 -5.63
CA ALA A 270 -20.40 -11.60 -6.28
C ALA A 270 -20.68 -13.05 -5.88
N PRO A 271 -20.85 -13.98 -6.83
CA PRO A 271 -21.02 -15.37 -6.47
C PRO A 271 -19.74 -15.83 -5.77
N ALA A 272 -19.90 -16.55 -4.66
CA ALA A 272 -18.80 -17.10 -3.87
C ALA A 272 -17.87 -18.04 -4.68
N SER A 273 -18.29 -18.44 -5.89
CA SER A 273 -17.59 -19.35 -6.79
C SER A 273 -16.29 -18.79 -7.41
N ARG A 274 -15.90 -17.53 -7.14
CA ARG A 274 -14.66 -16.94 -7.67
C ARG A 274 -13.91 -16.08 -6.66
N LEU A 275 -13.60 -16.66 -5.50
CA LEU A 275 -12.46 -16.21 -4.70
C LEU A 275 -11.22 -16.23 -5.62
N GLN A 276 -10.38 -15.20 -5.59
CA GLN A 276 -9.20 -15.01 -6.43
C GLN A 276 -9.48 -14.62 -7.89
N ALA A 277 -10.07 -13.43 -8.07
CA ALA A 277 -10.32 -12.79 -9.36
C ALA A 277 -9.16 -12.92 -10.37
N MET A 278 -7.91 -12.73 -9.91
CA MET A 278 -6.73 -12.80 -10.77
C MET A 278 -6.40 -14.18 -11.32
N GLU A 279 -6.85 -15.27 -10.70
CA GLU A 279 -6.57 -16.63 -11.19
C GLU A 279 -7.55 -17.06 -12.30
N ALA A 280 -8.65 -16.33 -12.46
CA ALA A 280 -9.58 -16.54 -13.56
C ALA A 280 -8.94 -16.16 -14.91
N PRO A 281 -9.31 -16.82 -16.02
CA PRO A 281 -8.86 -16.41 -17.34
C PRO A 281 -9.32 -14.98 -17.63
N ALA A 282 -8.36 -14.11 -17.95
CA ALA A 282 -8.60 -12.72 -18.32
C ALA A 282 -8.80 -12.58 -19.83
N PRO A 283 -9.63 -11.62 -20.29
CA PRO A 283 -9.49 -11.11 -21.65
C PRO A 283 -8.10 -10.50 -21.83
N PRO A 284 -7.58 -10.40 -23.07
CA PRO A 284 -6.31 -9.73 -23.32
C PRO A 284 -6.42 -8.25 -22.94
N LEU A 285 -5.81 -7.86 -21.82
CA LEU A 285 -5.77 -6.49 -21.36
C LEU A 285 -4.60 -5.74 -22.01
N GLY A 286 -4.87 -4.52 -22.47
CA GLY A 286 -3.84 -3.58 -22.92
C GLY A 286 -2.98 -3.07 -21.75
N PRO A 287 -1.89 -2.32 -22.00
CA PRO A 287 -1.03 -1.76 -20.93
C PRO A 287 -1.75 -0.74 -20.03
N VAL A 288 -2.94 -0.28 -20.43
CA VAL A 288 -3.76 0.69 -19.71
C VAL A 288 -5.15 0.09 -19.55
N LEU A 289 -5.70 0.17 -18.34
CA LEU A 289 -7.05 -0.20 -17.97
C LEU A 289 -7.87 1.08 -17.82
N PHE A 290 -8.90 1.23 -18.65
CA PHE A 290 -9.74 2.43 -18.64
C PHE A 290 -10.84 2.34 -17.59
N ALA A 291 -11.40 3.48 -17.17
CA ALA A 291 -12.42 3.58 -16.13
C ALA A 291 -13.58 2.60 -16.32
N GLU A 292 -14.03 2.41 -17.56
CA GLU A 292 -15.12 1.51 -17.92
C GLU A 292 -14.82 0.05 -17.57
N GLU A 293 -13.60 -0.41 -17.89
CA GLU A 293 -13.12 -1.76 -17.60
C GLU A 293 -12.81 -1.90 -16.12
N ALA A 294 -12.10 -0.91 -15.56
CA ALA A 294 -11.65 -0.90 -14.18
C ALA A 294 -12.82 -0.95 -13.17
N LEU A 295 -13.87 -0.18 -13.42
CA LEU A 295 -15.06 -0.10 -12.58
C LEU A 295 -16.14 -1.13 -12.97
N GLY A 296 -15.98 -1.78 -14.13
CA GLY A 296 -16.94 -2.74 -14.65
C GLY A 296 -18.27 -2.13 -15.09
N LEU A 297 -18.25 -0.91 -15.65
CA LEU A 297 -19.46 -0.14 -15.96
C LEU A 297 -20.37 -0.82 -17.01
N HIS A 298 -19.79 -1.66 -17.86
CA HIS A 298 -20.51 -2.37 -18.94
C HIS A 298 -21.17 -3.67 -18.51
N SER A 299 -21.08 -4.06 -17.23
CA SER A 299 -21.69 -5.28 -16.72
C SER A 299 -22.48 -5.05 -15.43
N ASP A 300 -23.75 -5.48 -15.48
CA ASP A 300 -24.62 -5.58 -14.31
C ASP A 300 -24.38 -6.86 -13.50
N THR A 301 -23.68 -7.84 -14.09
CA THR A 301 -23.38 -9.11 -13.42
C THR A 301 -21.97 -9.11 -12.87
N ALA A 302 -21.84 -9.55 -11.61
CA ALA A 302 -20.56 -9.67 -10.93
C ALA A 302 -19.55 -10.54 -11.70
N ASP A 303 -20.03 -11.56 -12.42
CA ASP A 303 -19.18 -12.50 -13.15
C ASP A 303 -18.43 -11.92 -14.35
N ALA A 304 -18.93 -10.83 -14.95
CA ALA A 304 -18.36 -10.29 -16.18
C ALA A 304 -17.36 -9.14 -15.98
N TYR A 305 -17.35 -8.48 -14.82
CA TYR A 305 -16.36 -7.42 -14.52
C TYR A 305 -15.26 -7.84 -13.52
N SER A 306 -15.35 -9.02 -12.91
CA SER A 306 -14.51 -9.40 -11.76
C SER A 306 -13.40 -10.40 -12.06
N THR A 307 -13.08 -10.67 -13.33
CA THR A 307 -12.21 -11.80 -13.68
C THR A 307 -10.95 -11.39 -14.42
N GLY A 308 -9.82 -11.93 -13.97
CA GLY A 308 -8.55 -11.91 -14.69
C GLY A 308 -7.56 -10.83 -14.28
N TYR A 309 -7.95 -9.92 -13.40
CA TYR A 309 -7.07 -8.89 -12.86
C TYR A 309 -7.40 -8.54 -11.40
N GLY A 310 -6.49 -7.82 -10.76
CA GLY A 310 -6.63 -7.31 -9.41
C GLY A 310 -5.90 -5.98 -9.27
N TYR A 311 -6.07 -5.31 -8.14
CA TYR A 311 -5.48 -4.01 -7.87
C TYR A 311 -4.39 -4.14 -6.82
N LEU A 312 -3.16 -3.78 -7.19
CA LEU A 312 -2.03 -3.69 -6.29
C LEU A 312 -1.94 -2.27 -5.74
N GLU A 313 -2.28 -2.14 -4.46
CA GLU A 313 -1.97 -0.97 -3.67
C GLU A 313 -0.53 -1.09 -3.16
N VAL A 314 0.31 -0.09 -3.40
CA VAL A 314 1.66 -0.02 -2.85
C VAL A 314 1.84 1.28 -2.07
N ARG A 315 2.20 1.14 -0.80
CA ARG A 315 2.59 2.24 0.07
C ARG A 315 4.07 2.14 0.41
N ALA A 316 4.76 3.26 0.32
CA ALA A 316 6.16 3.37 0.70
C ALA A 316 6.31 4.42 1.81
N ALA A 317 6.88 4.02 2.94
CA ALA A 317 7.41 4.92 3.97
C ALA A 317 8.93 4.98 3.83
N LEU A 318 9.45 6.18 3.56
CA LEU A 318 10.88 6.42 3.38
C LEU A 318 11.52 6.89 4.69
N SER A 319 12.84 6.69 4.83
CA SER A 319 13.61 7.21 5.97
C SER A 319 13.50 8.72 6.17
N THR A 320 13.10 9.48 5.14
CA THR A 320 12.84 10.93 5.24
C THR A 320 11.49 11.26 5.90
N GLY A 321 10.74 10.26 6.37
CA GLY A 321 9.34 10.43 6.82
C GLY A 321 8.34 10.65 5.69
N LYS A 322 8.78 10.58 4.43
CA LYS A 322 7.89 10.77 3.27
C LYS A 322 7.09 9.50 3.01
N HIS A 323 5.77 9.67 2.87
CA HIS A 323 4.85 8.62 2.46
C HIS A 323 4.44 8.80 0.99
N VAL A 324 4.39 7.70 0.25
CA VAL A 324 3.94 7.68 -1.16
C VAL A 324 3.02 6.48 -1.36
N GLU A 325 1.91 6.69 -2.05
CA GLU A 325 0.91 5.66 -2.36
C GLU A 325 0.69 5.60 -3.87
N GLU A 326 0.61 4.39 -4.41
CA GLU A 326 0.37 4.12 -5.83
C GLU A 326 -0.61 2.94 -5.96
N LEU A 327 -1.56 3.04 -6.89
CA LEU A 327 -2.46 1.95 -7.25
C LEU A 327 -2.18 1.52 -8.69
N ALA A 328 -1.94 0.23 -8.90
CA ALA A 328 -1.74 -0.37 -10.21
C ALA A 328 -2.72 -1.53 -10.41
N ALA A 329 -3.11 -1.80 -11.66
CA ALA A 329 -3.76 -3.07 -11.98
C ALA A 329 -2.71 -4.15 -12.29
N LEU A 330 -3.02 -5.39 -11.93
CA LEU A 330 -2.20 -6.57 -12.19
C LEU A 330 -3.03 -7.63 -12.89
N ALA A 331 -2.48 -8.22 -13.94
CA ALA A 331 -3.08 -9.35 -14.63
C ALA A 331 -2.02 -10.34 -15.11
N TYR A 332 -2.40 -11.60 -15.28
CA TYR A 332 -1.51 -12.59 -15.89
C TYR A 332 -1.50 -12.44 -17.40
N GLY A 333 -0.29 -12.29 -17.96
CA GLY A 333 -0.09 -12.38 -19.40
C GLY A 333 -0.15 -13.83 -19.92
N PRO A 334 0.01 -14.03 -21.24
CA PRO A 334 -0.05 -15.36 -21.88
C PRO A 334 0.93 -16.40 -21.30
N GLN A 335 2.07 -15.94 -20.78
CA GLN A 335 3.11 -16.78 -20.18
C GLN A 335 2.88 -17.06 -18.68
N ARG A 336 1.70 -16.72 -18.14
CA ARG A 336 1.39 -16.73 -16.69
C ARG A 336 2.35 -15.88 -15.84
N ARG A 337 2.97 -14.88 -16.46
CA ARG A 337 3.74 -13.83 -15.80
C ARG A 337 2.83 -12.68 -15.42
N LEU A 338 3.03 -12.14 -14.23
CA LEU A 338 2.21 -11.05 -13.74
C LEU A 338 2.71 -9.73 -14.31
N LYS A 339 1.82 -8.98 -14.94
CA LYS A 339 2.12 -7.72 -15.63
C LYS A 339 1.44 -6.54 -14.95
N LEU A 340 2.10 -5.40 -15.00
CA LEU A 340 1.55 -4.12 -14.58
C LEU A 340 0.67 -3.51 -15.67
N HIS A 341 -0.46 -2.96 -15.24
CA HIS A 341 -1.38 -2.19 -16.05
C HIS A 341 -1.60 -0.84 -15.37
N ALA A 342 -1.43 0.24 -16.13
CA ALA A 342 -1.76 1.58 -15.67
C ALA A 342 -3.27 1.79 -15.65
N LEU A 343 -3.75 2.71 -14.83
CA LEU A 343 -5.16 3.09 -14.72
C LEU A 343 -5.38 4.43 -15.41
N ASP A 344 -6.34 4.49 -16.32
CA ASP A 344 -6.87 5.73 -16.86
C ASP A 344 -8.30 5.93 -16.38
N MET A 345 -8.46 6.84 -15.43
CA MET A 345 -9.72 7.11 -14.77
C MET A 345 -10.41 8.37 -15.30
N ASP A 346 -10.05 8.84 -16.51
CA ASP A 346 -10.77 9.95 -17.12
C ASP A 346 -12.19 9.53 -17.54
N THR A 347 -13.16 9.95 -16.74
CA THR A 347 -14.59 9.72 -17.01
C THR A 347 -15.20 10.82 -17.90
N SER A 348 -14.41 11.73 -18.48
CA SER A 348 -14.92 12.87 -19.27
C SER A 348 -15.80 12.46 -20.47
N ASN A 349 -15.58 11.26 -21.01
CA ASN A 349 -16.41 10.67 -22.07
C ASN A 349 -17.43 9.63 -21.57
N VAL A 350 -17.42 9.30 -20.28
CA VAL A 350 -18.33 8.31 -19.71
C VAL A 350 -19.59 9.03 -19.24
N GLN A 351 -20.70 8.91 -19.98
CA GLN A 351 -22.03 9.25 -19.48
C GLN A 351 -22.41 8.25 -18.37
N VAL A 352 -21.90 8.50 -17.17
CA VAL A 352 -22.24 7.73 -15.98
C VAL A 352 -23.68 8.08 -15.60
N ALA A 353 -24.60 7.12 -15.74
CA ALA A 353 -25.86 7.18 -15.03
C ALA A 353 -25.54 7.24 -13.53
N ALA A 354 -25.98 8.31 -12.85
CA ALA A 354 -25.78 8.48 -11.42
C ALA A 354 -26.05 7.16 -10.67
N PRO A 355 -25.24 6.81 -9.65
CA PRO A 355 -25.42 5.56 -8.93
C PRO A 355 -26.88 5.41 -8.50
N ALA A 356 -27.44 4.21 -8.72
CA ALA A 356 -28.82 3.90 -8.35
C ALA A 356 -29.07 4.36 -6.92
N ALA A 357 -30.11 5.18 -6.75
CA ALA A 357 -30.41 5.95 -5.55
C ALA A 357 -30.04 5.21 -4.25
N ASP A 358 -29.08 5.79 -3.54
CA ASP A 358 -28.66 5.37 -2.21
C ASP A 358 -29.88 5.32 -1.27
N PRO A 359 -30.12 4.24 -0.51
CA PRO A 359 -31.15 4.22 0.53
C PRO A 359 -30.95 5.34 1.57
N HIS A 360 -29.72 5.83 1.78
CA HIS A 360 -29.48 7.03 2.59
C HIS A 360 -29.86 8.33 1.88
N ALA A 361 -29.70 8.44 0.55
CA ALA A 361 -30.23 9.57 -0.20
C ALA A 361 -31.78 9.59 -0.15
N SER A 362 -32.41 8.41 -0.14
CA SER A 362 -33.86 8.29 0.06
C SER A 362 -34.30 8.68 1.47
N LEU A 363 -33.48 8.45 2.50
CA LEU A 363 -33.74 8.93 3.87
C LEU A 363 -33.61 10.45 3.97
N VAL A 364 -32.61 11.05 3.31
CA VAL A 364 -32.43 12.51 3.24
C VAL A 364 -33.58 13.18 2.49
N GLN A 365 -34.13 12.53 1.46
CA GLN A 365 -35.30 13.01 0.70
C GLN A 365 -36.64 12.82 1.44
N GLN A 366 -36.70 11.93 2.45
CA GLN A 366 -37.88 11.70 3.28
C GLN A 366 -37.92 12.59 4.54
N LEU A 367 -36.88 13.40 4.78
CA LEU A 367 -36.92 14.38 5.86
C LEU A 367 -37.93 15.49 5.52
N PRO A 368 -38.79 15.89 6.47
CA PRO A 368 -39.78 16.94 6.24
C PRO A 368 -39.16 18.34 6.09
N PHE A 369 -37.83 18.45 6.18
CA PHE A 369 -37.05 19.65 5.97
C PHE A 369 -35.90 19.34 5.01
N ASN A 370 -35.65 20.27 4.09
CA ASN A 370 -34.64 20.11 3.05
C ASN A 370 -33.24 20.34 3.65
N LEU A 371 -32.37 19.34 3.59
CA LEU A 371 -30.97 19.45 4.03
C LEU A 371 -30.06 20.12 2.98
N ASN A 372 -30.56 20.31 1.75
CA ASN A 372 -29.84 21.01 0.70
C ASN A 372 -30.13 22.50 0.77
N GLU A 373 -29.09 23.32 0.74
CA GLU A 373 -29.23 24.77 0.66
C GLU A 373 -29.87 25.16 -0.68
N THR A 374 -30.91 25.98 -0.61
CA THR A 374 -31.46 26.63 -1.82
C THR A 374 -30.44 27.63 -2.39
N PRO A 375 -30.50 27.95 -3.70
CA PRO A 375 -29.62 28.95 -4.30
C PRO A 375 -29.63 30.30 -3.55
N GLN A 376 -30.80 30.72 -3.06
CA GLN A 376 -30.96 31.95 -2.25
C GLN A 376 -30.34 31.85 -0.86
N GLN A 377 -30.34 30.66 -0.23
CA GLN A 377 -29.67 30.45 1.05
C GLN A 377 -28.15 30.42 0.90
N ARG A 378 -27.65 29.83 -0.19
CA ARG A 378 -26.22 29.82 -0.52
C ARG A 378 -25.70 31.24 -0.76
N GLU A 379 -26.44 32.03 -1.54
CA GLU A 379 -26.10 33.43 -1.82
C GLU A 379 -26.13 34.30 -0.56
N ARG A 380 -27.09 34.05 0.36
CA ARG A 380 -27.10 34.72 1.68
C ARG A 380 -25.93 34.29 2.55
N ARG A 381 -25.56 33.00 2.58
CA ARG A 381 -24.42 32.51 3.36
C ARG A 381 -23.11 33.12 2.89
N GLU A 382 -22.95 33.30 1.58
CA GLU A 382 -21.79 34.00 0.98
C GLU A 382 -21.75 35.50 1.32
N GLN A 383 -22.89 36.11 1.66
CA GLN A 383 -23.00 37.50 2.12
C GLN A 383 -22.89 37.67 3.64
N VAL A 384 -22.91 36.58 4.41
CA VAL A 384 -22.69 36.65 5.86
C VAL A 384 -21.20 36.83 6.13
N SER A 385 -20.83 38.06 6.47
CA SER A 385 -19.48 38.38 6.95
C SER A 385 -19.14 37.53 8.17
N LEU A 386 -18.02 36.81 8.12
CA LEU A 386 -17.55 35.99 9.23
C LEU A 386 -17.11 36.90 10.39
N PRO A 387 -17.43 36.58 11.66
CA PRO A 387 -17.19 37.45 12.82
C PRO A 387 -15.73 37.91 13.00
N TYR A 388 -14.76 37.15 12.48
CA TYR A 388 -13.32 37.44 12.61
C TYR A 388 -12.71 38.13 11.37
N ALA A 389 -13.48 38.38 10.31
CA ALA A 389 -12.98 39.09 9.13
C ALA A 389 -12.81 40.61 9.37
N TYR A 390 -13.35 41.14 10.47
CA TYR A 390 -13.30 42.58 10.78
C TYR A 390 -11.92 43.07 11.24
N GLN A 391 -11.02 42.19 11.68
CA GLN A 391 -9.68 42.60 12.15
C GLN A 391 -8.67 42.83 11.01
N LEU A 392 -8.96 42.40 9.77
CA LEU A 392 -8.07 42.57 8.62
C LEU A 392 -8.05 44.00 8.06
N HIS A 393 -9.05 44.83 8.37
CA HIS A 393 -9.19 46.15 7.73
C HIS A 393 -8.69 47.34 8.56
N ASP A 394 -8.54 47.22 9.88
CA ASP A 394 -8.37 48.40 10.74
C ASP A 394 -7.04 48.51 11.52
N THR A 395 -6.10 47.58 11.40
CA THR A 395 -4.79 47.74 12.08
C THR A 395 -3.60 47.25 11.25
N PRO A 396 -2.57 48.08 11.00
CA PRO A 396 -1.32 47.62 10.42
C PRO A 396 -0.46 46.99 11.54
N ALA A 397 -0.62 45.69 11.77
CA ALA A 397 0.21 44.93 12.70
C ALA A 397 1.46 44.34 12.01
N PRO A 398 2.60 44.22 12.73
CA PRO A 398 3.90 43.85 12.17
C PRO A 398 3.96 42.40 11.65
N GLU A 399 4.79 42.19 10.62
CA GLU A 399 4.93 40.96 9.81
C GLU A 399 5.35 39.69 10.58
N SER A 400 5.59 39.75 11.89
CA SER A 400 6.08 38.62 12.70
C SER A 400 4.99 37.70 13.26
N ALA A 401 3.70 38.05 13.15
CA ALA A 401 2.59 37.23 13.67
C ALA A 401 1.99 36.22 12.67
N TRP A 402 2.55 36.13 11.45
CA TRP A 402 1.96 35.31 10.38
C TRP A 402 2.50 33.88 10.40
N ARG A 403 1.72 32.91 10.89
CA ARG A 403 1.91 31.48 10.56
C ARG A 403 0.67 30.90 9.88
N GLY A 404 0.88 30.33 8.70
CA GLY A 404 -0.10 29.52 7.98
C GLY A 404 -0.86 30.30 6.91
N SER A 405 -0.67 29.92 5.64
CA SER A 405 -1.50 30.36 4.53
C SER A 405 -2.36 29.18 4.08
N THR A 406 -3.58 29.12 4.58
CA THR A 406 -4.67 28.32 4.01
C THR A 406 -5.71 29.30 3.47
N GLY A 407 -5.55 29.69 2.20
CA GLY A 407 -6.52 30.43 1.38
C GLY A 407 -7.24 31.60 2.06
N GLN A 408 -6.85 32.85 1.75
CA GLN A 408 -7.53 34.12 2.12
C GLN A 408 -7.83 34.38 3.62
N SER A 409 -7.73 33.38 4.50
CA SER A 409 -7.87 33.53 5.96
C SER A 409 -6.53 33.31 6.64
N ALA A 410 -6.09 34.30 7.41
CA ALA A 410 -4.99 34.20 8.35
C ALA A 410 -5.56 34.04 9.76
N ILE A 411 -5.04 33.08 10.51
CA ILE A 411 -5.44 32.85 11.91
C ILE A 411 -4.54 33.71 12.78
N PHE A 412 -5.14 34.69 13.48
CA PHE A 412 -4.45 35.51 14.48
C PHE A 412 -4.40 34.73 15.79
N PHE A 413 -3.20 34.46 16.29
CA PHE A 413 -3.00 34.04 17.68
C PHE A 413 -2.60 35.28 18.48
N GLU A 414 -3.46 35.69 19.41
CA GLU A 414 -3.07 36.63 20.47
C GLU A 414 -2.46 35.80 21.60
N PRO A 415 -1.15 35.93 21.88
CA PRO A 415 -0.58 35.30 23.06
C PRO A 415 -1.25 35.91 24.29
N GLU A 416 -1.86 35.06 25.12
CA GLU A 416 -2.43 35.50 26.39
C GLU A 416 -1.30 35.98 27.30
N SER A 417 -1.43 37.18 27.87
CA SER A 417 -0.43 37.77 28.76
C SER A 417 -0.31 37.07 30.13
N GLU A 418 -1.02 35.96 30.31
CA GLU A 418 -1.01 35.10 31.50
C GLU A 418 -0.28 33.77 31.23
N ASP A 419 0.18 33.54 30.00
CA ASP A 419 1.09 32.43 29.65
C ASP A 419 2.53 32.91 29.93
N ASP A 420 2.80 33.18 31.21
CA ASP A 420 4.17 33.36 31.69
C ASP A 420 4.89 32.03 31.42
N GLU A 421 5.91 32.06 30.54
CA GLU A 421 6.82 30.94 30.35
C GLU A 421 7.35 30.56 31.75
N ASP A 422 6.94 29.39 32.27
CA ASP A 422 7.50 28.84 33.50
C ASP A 422 9.00 28.62 33.23
N ASP A 423 9.83 29.59 33.64
CA ASP A 423 11.30 29.56 33.61
C ASP A 423 11.89 28.47 34.54
N GLU A 424 11.04 27.70 35.23
CA GLU A 424 11.41 26.61 36.11
C GLU A 424 11.66 25.35 35.26
N ASP A 425 12.86 25.27 34.68
CA ASP A 425 13.31 24.10 33.92
C ASP A 425 13.24 22.86 34.86
N PRO A 426 12.38 21.87 34.60
CA PRO A 426 12.15 20.73 35.50
C PRO A 426 13.37 19.79 35.61
N ASP A 427 14.46 20.14 34.92
CA ASP A 427 15.72 19.42 34.86
C ASP A 427 16.73 19.92 35.92
N ASP A 428 16.52 21.10 36.54
CA ASP A 428 17.44 21.69 37.54
C ASP A 428 17.37 21.02 38.93
N ASP A 429 16.37 20.16 39.18
CA ASP A 429 16.18 19.42 40.43
C ASP A 429 16.81 18.01 40.43
N LEU A 430 17.40 17.58 39.30
CA LEU A 430 17.86 16.21 39.09
C LEU A 430 19.36 16.00 39.34
N ASP A 431 19.85 16.48 40.49
CA ASP A 431 21.14 16.04 41.06
C ASP A 431 20.90 15.04 42.22
N VAL A 432 20.66 13.76 41.89
CA VAL A 432 20.71 12.61 42.83
C VAL A 432 21.40 11.40 42.22
#